data_AF-A0A349W7F5-F1
#
_entry.id   AF-A0A349W7F5-F1
#
_cell.length_a   1.000
_cell.length_b   1.000
_cell.length_c   1.000
_cell.angle_alpha   90.00
_cell.angle_beta   90.00
_cell.angle_gamma   90.00
#
_symmetry.space_group_name_H-M   'P 1'
#
loop_
_entity.id
_entity.type
_entity.pdbx_description
1 polymer ?
#
loop_
_entity_poly.entity_id
_entity_poly.type
_entity_poly.pdbx_seq_one_letter_code
_entity_poly.pdbx_strand_id
1 'polypeptide(L)'
;MSESNKPGTTSKDKLIADLKQMLADTDALLQATTGQVNEKITGLRTRLQENLKTAPDRLAEFAAADVDETRQDIRDALQKISDATTQASEAASEAAQKAEDSVKKATESGKEAAQHAAAAAQHTLAAARAAADKALKAIQDWMR
;
A
#
# COMPACT_ATOMS: atom_id res chain seq x y z
N MET A 1 -27.06 24.91 14.10
CA MET A 1 -25.92 24.24 14.75
C MET A 1 -24.72 24.42 13.84
N SER A 2 -23.86 25.37 14.17
CA SER A 2 -22.66 25.68 13.39
C SER A 2 -21.49 25.06 14.13
N GLU A 3 -21.27 23.76 13.93
CA GLU A 3 -19.99 23.16 14.32
C GLU A 3 -18.94 23.65 13.35
N SER A 4 -18.02 24.46 13.89
CA SER A 4 -16.79 24.90 13.25
C SER A 4 -15.98 23.69 12.80
N ASN A 5 -16.10 23.31 11.53
CA ASN A 5 -15.10 22.51 10.85
C ASN A 5 -13.81 23.35 10.77
N LYS A 6 -12.93 23.20 11.76
CA LYS A 6 -11.52 23.60 11.69
C LYS A 6 -10.89 22.75 10.58
N PRO A 7 -10.65 23.27 9.37
CA PRO A 7 -10.27 22.43 8.23
C PRO A 7 -8.84 21.87 8.36
N GLY A 8 -8.01 22.51 9.19
CA GLY A 8 -6.57 22.19 9.27
C GLY A 8 -6.18 21.01 10.17
N THR A 9 -7.04 20.59 11.10
CA THR A 9 -6.72 19.47 12.01
C THR A 9 -7.33 18.17 11.49
N THR A 10 -8.61 18.21 11.12
CA THR A 10 -9.34 17.05 10.59
C THR A 10 -8.77 16.51 9.27
N SER A 11 -8.29 17.36 8.36
CA SER A 11 -7.72 16.87 7.10
C SER A 11 -6.34 16.18 7.31
N LYS A 12 -5.55 16.60 8.31
CA LYS A 12 -4.25 15.98 8.62
C LYS A 12 -4.46 14.64 9.32
N ASP A 13 -5.38 14.60 10.28
CA ASP A 13 -5.81 13.36 10.94
C ASP A 13 -6.36 12.34 9.94
N LYS A 14 -7.12 12.79 8.94
CA LYS A 14 -7.57 11.94 7.82
C LYS A 14 -6.40 11.40 7.01
N LEU A 15 -5.43 12.23 6.64
CA LEU A 15 -4.25 11.77 5.90
C LEU A 15 -3.44 10.73 6.69
N ILE A 16 -3.31 10.92 8.01
CA ILE A 16 -2.69 9.93 8.91
C ILE A 16 -3.50 8.64 8.94
N ALA A 17 -4.82 8.73 9.02
CA ALA A 17 -5.71 7.56 9.00
C ALA A 17 -5.61 6.81 7.67
N ASP A 18 -5.60 7.53 6.55
CA ASP A 18 -5.46 6.96 5.20
C ASP A 18 -4.11 6.24 5.06
N LEU A 19 -3.00 6.85 5.49
CA LEU A 19 -1.66 6.23 5.49
C LEU A 19 -1.62 4.95 6.34
N LYS A 20 -2.22 4.96 7.54
CA LYS A 20 -2.32 3.77 8.40
C LYS A 20 -3.19 2.68 7.79
N GLN A 21 -4.31 3.06 7.17
CA GLN A 21 -5.21 2.13 6.50
C GLN A 21 -4.50 1.45 5.31
N MET A 22 -3.82 2.23 4.46
CA MET A 22 -3.02 1.69 3.36
C MET A 22 -1.91 0.76 3.85
N LEU A 23 -1.25 1.10 4.96
CA LEU A 23 -0.24 0.22 5.56
C LEU A 23 -0.84 -1.12 6.03
N ALA A 24 -2.00 -1.06 6.70
CA ALA A 24 -2.70 -2.26 7.15
C ALA A 24 -3.19 -3.11 5.97
N ASP A 25 -3.73 -2.49 4.92
CA ASP A 25 -4.18 -3.19 3.73
C ASP A 25 -2.99 -3.79 2.95
N THR A 26 -1.82 -3.13 2.97
CA THR A 26 -0.56 -3.66 2.41
C THR A 26 -0.10 -4.90 3.18
N ASP A 27 -0.14 -4.89 4.51
CA ASP A 27 0.20 -6.06 5.34
C ASP A 27 -0.78 -7.22 5.11
N ALA A 28 -2.07 -6.90 4.98
CA ALA A 28 -3.09 -7.88 4.62
C ALA A 28 -2.86 -8.45 3.21
N LEU A 29 -2.42 -7.62 2.25
CA LEU A 29 -2.08 -8.05 0.90
C LEU A 29 -0.93 -9.05 0.95
N LEU A 30 0.09 -8.78 1.76
CA LEU A 30 1.22 -9.68 1.97
C LEU A 30 0.78 -11.06 2.49
N GLN A 31 -0.06 -11.06 3.53
CA GLN A 31 -0.62 -12.29 4.10
C GLN A 31 -1.50 -13.04 3.09
N ALA A 32 -2.22 -12.31 2.25
CA ALA A 32 -3.04 -12.88 1.19
C ALA A 32 -2.22 -13.33 -0.03
N THR A 33 -0.96 -12.90 -0.18
CA THR A 33 -0.02 -13.42 -1.19
C THR A 33 0.67 -14.69 -0.69
N THR A 34 0.92 -14.82 0.62
CA THR A 34 1.48 -16.04 1.23
C THR A 34 0.42 -17.12 1.45
N GLY A 35 -0.83 -16.75 1.74
CA GLY A 35 -1.99 -17.66 1.73
C GLY A 35 -2.61 -17.69 0.33
N GLN A 36 -3.01 -18.85 -0.19
CA GLN A 36 -3.56 -18.97 -1.56
C GLN A 36 -4.98 -18.36 -1.73
N VAL A 37 -5.26 -17.15 -1.23
CA VAL A 37 -6.60 -16.55 -1.21
C VAL A 37 -6.70 -15.38 -2.19
N ASN A 38 -6.83 -15.71 -3.48
CA ASN A 38 -6.84 -14.75 -4.58
C ASN A 38 -8.00 -13.72 -4.50
N GLU A 39 -9.16 -14.11 -3.97
CA GLU A 39 -10.31 -13.21 -3.79
C GLU A 39 -10.03 -12.07 -2.81
N LYS A 40 -9.27 -12.33 -1.73
CA LYS A 40 -8.90 -11.30 -0.76
C LYS A 40 -7.93 -10.27 -1.34
N ILE A 41 -7.01 -10.73 -2.19
CA ILE A 41 -6.02 -9.86 -2.86
C ILE A 41 -6.73 -8.77 -3.68
N THR A 42 -7.78 -9.12 -4.43
CA THR A 42 -8.49 -8.17 -5.29
C THR A 42 -9.22 -7.11 -4.47
N GLY A 43 -9.92 -7.49 -3.40
CA GLY A 43 -10.60 -6.54 -2.51
C GLY A 43 -9.63 -5.57 -1.82
N LEU A 44 -8.49 -6.08 -1.34
CA LEU A 44 -7.44 -5.26 -0.73
C LEU A 44 -6.83 -4.29 -1.74
N ARG A 45 -6.55 -4.76 -2.95
CA ARG A 45 -6.01 -3.93 -4.03
C ARG A 45 -6.94 -2.78 -4.38
N THR A 46 -8.25 -3.03 -4.50
CA THR A 46 -9.23 -1.98 -4.79
C THR A 46 -9.22 -0.91 -3.69
N ARG A 47 -9.26 -1.32 -2.42
CA ARG A 47 -9.16 -0.38 -1.28
C ARG A 47 -7.87 0.43 -1.29
N LEU A 48 -6.72 -0.21 -1.56
CA LEU A 48 -5.45 0.51 -1.68
C LEU A 48 -5.51 1.57 -2.79
N GLN A 49 -6.03 1.21 -3.96
CA GLN A 49 -6.12 2.14 -5.09
C GLN A 49 -7.04 3.33 -4.80
N GLU A 50 -8.16 3.10 -4.09
CA GLU A 50 -9.05 4.18 -3.66
C GLU A 50 -8.37 5.14 -2.67
N ASN A 51 -7.64 4.58 -1.69
CA ASN A 51 -6.89 5.40 -0.74
C ASN A 51 -5.72 6.14 -1.42
N LEU A 52 -5.00 5.48 -2.33
CA LEU A 52 -3.91 6.09 -3.12
C LEU A 52 -4.41 7.20 -4.04
N LYS A 53 -5.66 7.13 -4.49
CA LYS A 53 -6.26 8.20 -5.31
C LYS A 53 -6.65 9.42 -4.46
N THR A 54 -7.10 9.20 -3.23
CA THR A 54 -7.60 10.27 -2.35
C THR A 54 -6.50 10.94 -1.51
N ALA A 55 -5.45 10.22 -1.13
CA ALA A 55 -4.36 10.76 -0.31
C ALA A 55 -3.56 11.92 -0.97
N PRO A 56 -3.25 11.92 -2.28
CA PRO A 56 -2.63 13.05 -2.97
C PRO A 56 -3.54 14.28 -3.01
N ASP A 57 -4.84 14.10 -3.23
CA ASP A 57 -5.82 15.20 -3.20
C ASP A 57 -5.83 15.87 -1.82
N ARG A 58 -5.83 15.07 -0.75
CA ARG A 58 -5.69 15.59 0.63
C ARG A 58 -4.37 16.30 0.86
N LEU A 59 -3.28 15.80 0.28
CA LEU A 59 -1.97 16.45 0.36
C LEU A 59 -1.96 17.82 -0.34
N ALA A 60 -2.68 17.94 -1.46
CA ALA A 60 -2.82 19.19 -2.20
C ALA A 60 -3.62 20.25 -1.44
N GLU A 61 -4.56 19.84 -0.57
CA GLU A 61 -5.27 20.76 0.34
C GLU A 61 -4.32 21.47 1.34
N PHE A 62 -3.11 20.95 1.56
CA PHE A 62 -2.10 21.50 2.49
C PHE A 62 -1.01 22.32 1.81
N ALA A 63 -1.30 22.96 0.68
CA ALA A 63 -0.35 23.77 -0.09
C ALA A 63 0.11 25.06 0.64
N ALA A 64 0.86 24.94 1.74
CA ALA A 64 1.62 26.02 2.38
C ALA A 64 3.12 25.83 2.10
N ALA A 65 3.82 26.87 1.65
CA ALA A 65 5.20 26.80 1.14
C ALA A 65 6.25 26.16 2.08
N ASP A 66 5.96 26.01 3.38
CA ASP A 66 6.89 25.48 4.39
C ASP A 66 6.87 23.96 4.59
N VAL A 67 6.17 23.17 3.76
CA VAL A 67 6.01 21.71 3.99
C VAL A 67 6.56 20.80 2.88
N ASP A 68 7.49 21.29 2.06
CA ASP A 68 7.98 20.56 0.88
C ASP A 68 8.59 19.18 1.21
N GLU A 69 9.37 19.06 2.28
CA GLU A 69 10.00 17.78 2.67
C GLU A 69 8.95 16.75 3.14
N THR A 70 8.05 17.12 4.05
CA THR A 70 6.97 16.23 4.50
C THR A 70 6.07 15.82 3.33
N ARG A 71 5.77 16.74 2.41
CA ARG A 71 5.00 16.41 1.20
C ARG A 71 5.75 15.49 0.26
N GLN A 72 7.08 15.61 0.17
CA GLN A 72 7.90 14.72 -0.62
C GLN A 72 7.92 13.32 0.00
N ASP A 73 8.07 13.20 1.32
CA ASP A 73 8.04 11.93 2.03
C ASP A 73 6.68 11.22 1.90
N ILE A 74 5.58 11.97 1.99
CA ILE A 74 4.23 11.42 1.76
C ILE A 74 4.07 10.97 0.31
N ARG A 75 4.51 11.76 -0.67
CA ARG A 75 4.46 11.37 -2.09
C ARG A 75 5.32 10.13 -2.39
N ASP A 76 6.53 10.06 -1.83
CA ASP A 76 7.41 8.90 -1.95
C ASP A 76 6.75 7.64 -1.37
N ALA A 77 6.09 7.77 -0.20
CA ALA A 77 5.34 6.68 0.39
C ALA A 77 4.18 6.22 -0.51
N LEU A 78 3.37 7.15 -1.02
CA LEU A 78 2.25 6.83 -1.92
C LEU A 78 2.74 6.14 -3.20
N GLN A 79 3.84 6.64 -3.78
CA GLN A 79 4.45 6.06 -4.97
C GLN A 79 4.93 4.63 -4.70
N LYS A 80 5.69 4.41 -3.62
CA LYS A 80 6.18 3.08 -3.26
C LYS A 80 5.08 2.09 -2.94
N ILE A 81 4.01 2.53 -2.27
CA ILE A 81 2.82 1.70 -2.02
C ILE A 81 2.16 1.31 -3.34
N SER A 82 2.00 2.26 -4.28
CA SER A 82 1.45 1.98 -5.61
C SER A 82 2.29 0.97 -6.39
N ASP A 83 3.61 1.16 -6.41
CA ASP A 83 4.55 0.27 -7.11
C ASP A 83 4.54 -1.13 -6.49
N ALA A 84 4.62 -1.22 -5.15
CA ALA A 84 4.57 -2.50 -4.44
C ALA A 84 3.25 -3.24 -4.65
N THR A 85 2.13 -2.52 -4.70
CA THR A 85 0.80 -3.09 -4.96
C THR A 85 0.71 -3.69 -6.36
N THR A 86 1.25 -2.97 -7.36
CA THR A 86 1.28 -3.41 -8.75
C THR A 86 2.16 -4.65 -8.90
N GLN A 87 3.39 -4.58 -8.39
CA GLN A 87 4.35 -5.69 -8.45
C GLN A 87 3.86 -6.94 -7.70
N ALA A 88 3.20 -6.78 -6.55
CA ALA A 88 2.61 -7.89 -5.81
C ALA A 88 1.45 -8.55 -6.59
N SER A 89 0.63 -7.75 -7.27
CA SER A 89 -0.47 -8.28 -8.10
C SER A 89 0.07 -9.05 -9.31
N GLU A 90 1.13 -8.57 -9.95
CA GLU A 90 1.79 -9.24 -11.06
C GLU A 90 2.41 -10.56 -10.60
N ALA A 91 3.20 -10.53 -9.53
CA ALA A 91 3.80 -11.73 -8.94
C ALA A 91 2.75 -12.78 -8.53
N ALA A 92 1.63 -12.34 -7.94
CA ALA A 92 0.53 -13.24 -7.57
C ALA A 92 -0.16 -13.86 -8.81
N SER A 93 -0.32 -13.09 -9.89
CA SER A 93 -0.93 -13.57 -11.13
C SER A 93 -0.02 -14.56 -11.86
N GLU A 94 1.28 -14.28 -11.91
CA GLU A 94 2.28 -15.20 -12.45
C GLU A 94 2.34 -16.50 -11.65
N ALA A 95 2.28 -16.43 -10.31
CA ALA A 95 2.22 -17.61 -9.46
C ALA A 95 0.96 -18.43 -9.71
N ALA A 96 -0.20 -17.78 -9.84
CA ALA A 96 -1.46 -18.44 -10.13
C ALA A 96 -1.43 -19.17 -11.49
N GLN A 97 -0.99 -18.49 -12.56
CA GLN A 97 -0.85 -19.11 -13.88
C GLN A 97 0.13 -20.29 -13.87
N LYS A 98 1.31 -20.12 -13.24
CA LYS A 98 2.29 -21.20 -13.13
C LYS A 98 1.77 -22.38 -12.31
N ALA A 99 1.02 -22.12 -11.24
CA ALA A 99 0.40 -23.17 -10.45
C ALA A 99 -0.64 -23.95 -11.28
N GLU A 100 -1.48 -23.27 -12.06
CA GLU A 100 -2.46 -23.93 -12.94
C GLU A 100 -1.77 -24.78 -14.03
N ASP A 101 -0.73 -24.26 -14.67
CA ASP A 101 0.04 -25.01 -15.68
C ASP A 101 0.79 -26.21 -15.07
N SER A 102 1.31 -26.06 -13.85
CA SER A 102 2.04 -27.11 -13.14
C SER A 102 1.12 -28.19 -12.57
N VAL A 103 -0.10 -27.84 -12.13
CA VAL A 103 -1.13 -28.80 -11.71
C VAL A 103 -1.55 -29.70 -12.87
N LYS A 104 -1.65 -29.17 -14.10
CA LYS A 104 -1.87 -29.99 -15.31
C LYS A 104 -0.72 -30.98 -15.59
N LYS A 105 0.49 -30.70 -15.08
CA LYS A 105 1.69 -31.53 -15.26
C LYS A 105 2.11 -32.34 -14.02
N ALA A 106 1.40 -32.23 -12.90
CA ALA A 106 1.64 -32.91 -11.63
C ALA A 106 3.09 -32.78 -11.08
N THR A 107 3.68 -31.58 -11.08
CA THR A 107 5.07 -31.34 -10.63
C THR A 107 5.18 -30.49 -9.36
N GLU A 108 6.24 -30.71 -8.55
CA GLU A 108 6.59 -29.91 -7.35
C GLU A 108 6.94 -28.44 -7.65
N SER A 109 7.21 -28.11 -8.91
CA SER A 109 7.63 -26.78 -9.36
C SER A 109 6.59 -25.67 -9.11
N GLY A 110 5.31 -26.02 -8.94
CA GLY A 110 4.27 -25.05 -8.60
C GLY A 110 4.45 -24.42 -7.21
N LYS A 111 4.97 -25.20 -6.25
CA LYS A 111 5.24 -24.72 -4.89
C LYS A 111 6.42 -23.75 -4.86
N GLU A 112 7.48 -24.07 -5.58
CA GLU A 112 8.67 -23.22 -5.69
C GLU A 112 8.36 -21.88 -6.37
N ALA A 113 7.52 -21.90 -7.42
CA ALA A 113 7.07 -20.69 -8.10
C ALA A 113 6.23 -19.78 -7.17
N ALA A 114 5.32 -20.36 -6.38
CA ALA A 114 4.54 -19.62 -5.40
C ALA A 114 5.42 -19.02 -4.29
N GLN A 115 6.43 -19.77 -3.82
CA GLN A 115 7.39 -19.28 -2.83
C GLN A 115 8.23 -18.11 -3.37
N HIS A 116 8.69 -18.20 -4.62
CA HIS A 116 9.44 -17.12 -5.27
C HIS A 116 8.60 -15.85 -5.45
N ALA A 117 7.35 -15.98 -5.86
CA ALA A 117 6.43 -14.85 -6.00
C ALA A 117 6.14 -14.20 -4.64
N ALA A 118 5.92 -15.00 -3.60
CA ALA A 118 5.72 -14.50 -2.24
C ALA A 118 6.95 -13.75 -1.72
N ALA A 119 8.17 -14.25 -1.99
CA ALA A 119 9.41 -13.58 -1.60
C ALA A 119 9.61 -12.24 -2.34
N ALA A 120 9.26 -12.18 -3.63
CA ALA A 120 9.31 -10.95 -4.41
C ALA A 120 8.33 -9.90 -3.87
N ALA A 121 7.09 -10.30 -3.58
CA ALA A 121 6.08 -9.43 -2.96
C ALA A 121 6.50 -8.97 -1.55
N GLN A 122 7.13 -9.83 -0.74
CA GLN A 122 7.67 -9.47 0.57
C GLN A 122 8.68 -8.32 0.48
N HIS A 123 9.60 -8.39 -0.48
CA HIS A 123 10.65 -7.40 -0.61
C HIS A 123 10.11 -6.02 -1.02
N THR A 124 9.16 -5.98 -1.96
CA THR A 124 8.57 -4.72 -2.43
C THR A 124 7.64 -4.10 -1.37
N LEU A 125 6.86 -4.91 -0.68
CA LEU A 125 5.99 -4.44 0.41
C LEU A 125 6.78 -3.94 1.63
N ALA A 126 7.93 -4.53 1.93
CA ALA A 126 8.81 -4.04 2.98
C ALA A 126 9.31 -2.60 2.70
N ALA A 127 9.66 -2.31 1.44
CA ALA A 127 10.07 -0.97 1.04
C ALA A 127 8.91 0.04 1.12
N ALA A 128 7.71 -0.37 0.69
CA ALA A 128 6.49 0.45 0.81
C ALA A 128 6.16 0.78 2.27
N ARG A 129 6.26 -0.23 3.16
CA ARG A 129 6.05 -0.04 4.60
C ARG A 129 7.04 0.96 5.20
N ALA A 130 8.33 0.80 4.91
CA ALA A 130 9.35 1.72 5.40
C ALA A 130 9.09 3.18 4.97
N ALA A 131 8.62 3.38 3.74
CA ALA A 131 8.26 4.70 3.25
C ALA A 131 6.99 5.25 3.92
N ALA A 132 5.97 4.42 4.13
CA ALA A 132 4.76 4.79 4.86
C ALA A 132 5.06 5.19 6.32
N ASP A 133 5.93 4.44 7.00
CA ASP A 133 6.41 4.77 8.35
C ASP A 133 7.19 6.09 8.36
N LYS A 134 8.04 6.33 7.34
CA LYS A 134 8.74 7.61 7.18
C LYS A 134 7.75 8.77 7.01
N ALA A 135 6.75 8.62 6.14
CA ALA A 135 5.72 9.63 5.90
C ALA A 135 4.86 9.90 7.16
N LEU A 136 4.48 8.85 7.89
CA LEU A 136 3.78 8.95 9.17
C LEU A 136 4.60 9.70 10.21
N LYS A 137 5.91 9.47 10.27
CA LYS A 137 6.81 10.20 11.16
C LYS A 137 6.93 11.66 10.76
N ALA A 138 7.09 11.95 9.46
CA ALA A 138 7.21 13.30 8.94
C ALA A 138 5.96 14.15 9.22
N ILE A 139 4.76 13.59 9.03
CA ILE A 139 3.51 14.29 9.32
C ILE A 139 3.27 14.47 10.83
N GLN A 140 3.73 13.53 11.67
CA GLN A 140 3.68 13.66 13.13
C GLN A 140 4.63 14.73 13.66
N ASP A 141 5.82 14.84 13.07
CA ASP A 141 6.78 15.89 13.41
C ASP A 141 6.24 17.27 13.02
N TRP A 142 5.59 17.36 11.86
CA TRP A 142 4.91 18.59 11.42
C TRP A 142 3.70 19.00 12.28
N MET A 143 3.17 18.11 13.13
CA MET A 143 2.09 18.44 14.07
C MET A 143 2.60 18.91 15.44
N ARG A 144 3.89 18.77 15.71
CA ARG A 144 4.51 19.14 16.99
C ARG A 144 4.87 20.61 17.06
#